data_AF-A0A1A8N1G1-F1
#
_entry.id   AF-A0A1A8N1G1-F1
#
_cell.length_a   1.000
_cell.length_b   1.000
_cell.length_c   1.000
_cell.angle_alpha   90.00
_cell.angle_beta   90.00
_cell.angle_gamma   90.00
#
_symmetry.space_group_name_H-M   'P 1'
#
loop_
_entity.id
_entity.type
_entity.pdbx_description
1 polymer ?
#
loop_
_entity_poly.entity_id
_entity_poly.type
_entity_poly.pdbx_seq_one_letter_code
_entity_poly.pdbx_strand_id
1 'polypeptide(L)'
;QEQPGDQHQDYQGRVEVTKDLLRTGDFSLTLKQPDYRDEGVYTCTVYKDKKELVKQKALHLWVIEHLTITERLYQFTEKIHPAPRQTGGGPNREEEVKTSLMQNISSESV
;
A
#
# COMPACT_ATOMS: atom_id res chain seq x y z
N GLN A 1 -14.35 -13.29 18.82
CA GLN A 1 -13.27 -13.01 17.86
C GLN A 1 -12.06 -12.58 18.68
N GLU A 2 -11.07 -13.44 18.85
CA GLU A 2 -9.87 -13.12 19.64
C GLU A 2 -8.87 -12.44 18.72
N GLN A 3 -8.58 -11.18 19.01
CA GLN A 3 -7.54 -10.43 18.32
C GLN A 3 -6.18 -10.86 18.87
N PRO A 4 -5.14 -11.03 18.02
CA PRO A 4 -3.79 -11.11 18.53
C PRO A 4 -3.49 -9.83 19.33
N GLY A 5 -2.99 -9.98 20.56
CA GLY A 5 -2.69 -8.85 21.45
C GLY A 5 -1.73 -7.85 20.79
N ASP A 6 -1.89 -6.57 21.12
CA ASP A 6 -1.11 -5.42 20.62
C ASP A 6 -1.04 -5.29 19.10
N GLN A 7 -2.21 -5.34 18.44
CA GLN A 7 -2.31 -4.98 17.04
C GLN A 7 -2.30 -3.46 16.84
N HIS A 8 -1.43 -2.97 15.95
CA HIS A 8 -1.41 -1.55 15.55
C HIS A 8 -2.73 -1.14 14.87
N GLN A 9 -3.19 0.09 15.15
CA GLN A 9 -4.53 0.58 14.77
C GLN A 9 -4.79 0.48 13.26
N ASP A 10 -3.81 0.80 12.42
CA ASP A 10 -3.92 0.74 10.95
C ASP A 10 -4.22 -0.67 10.39
N TYR A 11 -4.01 -1.71 11.20
CA TYR A 11 -4.22 -3.10 10.81
C TYR A 11 -5.45 -3.73 11.49
N GLN A 12 -6.08 -3.03 12.42
CA GLN A 12 -7.26 -3.53 13.12
C GLN A 12 -8.37 -3.89 12.13
N GLY A 13 -8.88 -5.12 12.26
CA GLY A 13 -9.92 -5.66 11.37
C GLY A 13 -9.47 -5.99 9.94
N ARG A 14 -8.25 -5.61 9.55
CA ARG A 14 -7.66 -5.94 8.23
C ARG A 14 -6.79 -7.19 8.25
N VAL A 15 -6.23 -7.56 9.40
CA VAL A 15 -5.36 -8.74 9.50
C VAL A 15 -6.06 -9.93 10.14
N GLU A 16 -5.89 -11.10 9.53
CA GLU A 16 -6.26 -12.40 10.10
C GLU A 16 -5.03 -13.30 10.21
N VAL A 17 -4.95 -14.02 11.33
CA VAL A 17 -3.91 -15.01 11.61
C VAL A 17 -4.56 -16.36 11.89
N THR A 18 -3.91 -17.45 11.48
CA THR A 18 -4.37 -18.80 11.80
C THR A 18 -4.35 -19.00 13.32
N LYS A 19 -5.47 -19.42 13.92
CA LYS A 19 -5.62 -19.46 15.40
C LYS A 19 -4.71 -20.48 16.09
N ASP A 20 -4.40 -21.57 15.38
CA ASP A 20 -3.69 -22.73 15.92
C ASP A 20 -2.27 -22.84 15.36
N LEU A 21 -1.52 -21.74 15.37
CA LEU A 21 -0.16 -21.63 14.81
C LEU A 21 0.76 -22.78 15.25
N LEU A 22 0.77 -23.11 16.54
CA LEU A 22 1.65 -24.13 17.11
C LEU A 22 1.20 -25.57 16.78
N ARG A 23 -0.10 -25.79 16.56
CA ARG A 23 -0.65 -27.11 16.20
C ARG A 23 -0.56 -27.39 14.71
N THR A 24 -0.79 -26.36 13.89
CA THR A 24 -0.81 -26.46 12.42
C THR A 24 0.58 -26.24 11.81
N GLY A 25 1.48 -25.55 12.52
CA GLY A 25 2.74 -25.06 11.97
C GLY A 25 2.56 -23.96 10.93
N ASP A 26 1.33 -23.51 10.69
CA ASP A 26 1.00 -22.48 9.73
C ASP A 26 1.02 -21.11 10.38
N PHE A 27 2.07 -20.34 10.08
CA PHE A 27 2.27 -18.97 10.55
C PHE A 27 1.83 -17.92 9.52
N SER A 28 0.92 -18.28 8.62
CA SER A 28 0.40 -17.38 7.60
C SER A 28 -0.42 -16.25 8.20
N LEU A 29 -0.28 -15.08 7.57
CA LEU A 29 -1.00 -13.86 7.86
C LEU A 29 -1.72 -13.42 6.58
N THR A 30 -3.01 -13.11 6.70
CA THR A 30 -3.80 -12.55 5.60
C THR A 30 -4.07 -11.08 5.87
N LEU A 31 -3.68 -10.21 4.94
CA LEU A 31 -4.02 -8.78 4.94
C LEU A 31 -5.19 -8.54 3.98
N LYS A 32 -6.31 -8.05 4.51
CA LYS A 32 -7.51 -7.70 3.75
C LYS A 32 -7.40 -6.28 3.23
N GLN A 33 -7.86 -6.09 1.98
CA GLN A 33 -7.89 -4.79 1.31
C GLN A 33 -6.51 -4.08 1.40
N PRO A 34 -5.45 -4.69 0.81
CA PRO A 34 -4.14 -4.05 0.76
C PRO A 34 -4.21 -2.75 -0.04
N ASP A 35 -3.52 -1.73 0.47
CA ASP A 35 -3.44 -0.37 -0.07
C ASP A 35 -1.98 -0.02 -0.35
N TYR A 36 -1.70 0.97 -1.22
CA TYR A 36 -0.31 1.36 -1.52
C TYR A 36 0.50 1.73 -0.26
N ARG A 37 -0.15 2.18 0.82
CA ARG A 37 0.49 2.48 2.12
C ARG A 37 0.95 1.23 2.86
N ASP A 38 0.48 0.06 2.49
CA ASP A 38 0.91 -1.22 3.04
C ASP A 38 2.21 -1.72 2.38
N GLU A 39 2.70 -1.08 1.31
CA GLU A 39 3.99 -1.42 0.68
C GLU A 39 5.15 -1.25 1.67
N GLY A 40 6.05 -2.25 1.72
CA GLY A 40 7.23 -2.17 2.56
C GLY A 40 7.81 -3.52 2.96
N VAL A 41 8.76 -3.47 3.90
CA VAL A 41 9.44 -4.65 4.44
C VAL A 41 8.73 -5.14 5.69
N TYR A 42 8.21 -6.35 5.63
CA TYR A 42 7.61 -7.05 6.76
C TYR A 42 8.57 -8.09 7.29
N THR A 43 8.62 -8.22 8.60
CA THR A 43 9.48 -9.22 9.26
C THR A 43 8.65 -10.18 10.06
N CYS A 44 8.74 -11.46 9.71
CA CYS A 44 8.25 -12.55 10.57
C CYS A 44 9.35 -12.93 11.55
N THR A 45 9.07 -12.82 12.84
CA THR A 45 10.00 -13.13 13.92
C THR A 45 9.38 -14.21 14.82
N VAL A 46 10.08 -15.33 14.99
CA VAL A 46 9.66 -16.45 15.83
C VAL A 46 10.56 -16.51 17.06
N TYR A 47 9.95 -16.42 18.23
CA TYR A 47 10.63 -16.57 19.51
C TYR A 47 10.26 -17.89 20.18
N LYS A 48 11.25 -18.52 20.82
CA LYS A 48 11.04 -19.58 21.80
C LYS A 48 11.02 -18.98 23.20
N ASP A 49 10.04 -19.40 23.99
CA ASP A 49 9.84 -18.98 25.38
C ASP A 49 9.85 -17.45 25.57
N LYS A 50 9.40 -16.70 24.54
CA LYS A 50 9.40 -15.23 24.46
C LYS A 50 10.77 -14.55 24.65
N LYS A 51 11.87 -15.30 24.56
CA LYS A 51 13.22 -14.80 24.90
C LYS A 51 14.25 -15.12 23.82
N GLU A 52 14.21 -16.33 23.26
CA GLU A 52 15.21 -16.79 22.30
C GLU A 52 14.68 -16.59 20.88
N LEU A 53 15.40 -15.81 20.06
CA LEU A 53 15.10 -15.68 18.64
C LEU A 53 15.42 -17.00 17.93
N VAL A 54 14.41 -17.68 17.42
CA VAL A 54 14.57 -18.95 16.69
C VAL A 54 14.73 -18.71 15.20
N LYS A 55 13.92 -17.81 14.64
CA LYS A 55 13.89 -17.56 13.21
C LYS A 55 13.41 -16.14 12.93
N GLN A 56 14.00 -15.55 11.91
CA GLN A 56 13.56 -14.30 11.35
C GLN A 56 13.54 -14.41 9.82
N LYS A 57 12.51 -13.86 9.19
CA LYS A 57 12.45 -13.74 7.73
C LYS A 57 11.83 -12.41 7.35
N ALA A 58 12.54 -11.65 6.53
CA ALA A 58 12.01 -10.46 5.89
C ALA A 58 11.29 -10.83 4.57
N LEU A 59 10.19 -10.14 4.28
CA LEU A 59 9.52 -10.15 2.99
C LEU A 59 9.30 -8.71 2.53
N HIS A 60 9.37 -8.48 1.23
CA HIS A 60 8.98 -7.18 0.66
C HIS A 60 7.58 -7.34 0.07
N LEU A 61 6.62 -6.61 0.59
CA LEU A 61 5.27 -6.53 0.03
C LEU A 61 5.25 -5.36 -0.95
N TRP A 62 5.01 -5.64 -2.22
CA TRP A 62 4.81 -4.64 -3.26
C TRP A 62 3.31 -4.59 -3.58
N VAL A 63 2.69 -3.41 -3.42
CA VAL A 63 1.28 -3.22 -3.77
C VAL A 63 1.22 -2.50 -5.09
N ILE A 64 1.01 -3.28 -6.15
CA ILE A 64 0.78 -2.76 -7.48
C ILE A 64 -0.71 -2.45 -7.59
N GLU A 65 -1.07 -1.23 -7.20
CA GLU A 65 -2.39 -0.68 -7.53
C GLU A 65 -2.57 -0.68 -9.05
N HIS A 66 -3.75 -1.08 -9.50
CA HIS A 66 -4.16 -0.90 -10.89
C HIS A 66 -4.61 0.56 -11.12
N LEU A 67 -3.75 1.51 -10.75
CA LEU A 67 -3.94 2.93 -11.00
C LEU A 67 -2.81 3.37 -11.91
N THR A 68 -3.21 3.80 -13.10
CA THR A 68 -2.32 4.21 -14.20
C THR A 68 -1.21 5.11 -13.68
N ILE A 69 0.02 4.85 -14.12
CA ILE A 69 1.27 5.59 -13.84
C ILE A 69 1.04 7.11 -13.60
N THR A 70 0.09 7.70 -14.31
CA THR A 70 -0.47 9.04 -14.15
C THR A 70 -0.78 9.48 -12.71
N GLU A 71 -1.43 8.67 -11.86
CA GLU A 71 -1.76 9.08 -10.48
C GLU A 71 -0.53 9.09 -9.58
N ARG A 72 0.36 8.10 -9.71
CA ARG A 72 1.64 8.08 -8.98
C ARG A 72 2.52 9.26 -9.38
N LEU A 73 2.55 9.59 -10.68
CA LEU A 73 3.25 10.78 -11.16
C LEU A 73 2.62 12.05 -10.62
N TYR A 74 1.30 12.18 -10.62
CA TYR A 74 0.60 13.35 -10.09
C TYR A 74 0.91 13.57 -8.60
N GLN A 75 0.80 12.52 -7.79
CA GLN A 75 1.13 12.57 -6.36
C GLN A 75 2.61 12.84 -6.07
N PHE A 76 3.52 12.34 -6.93
CA PHE A 76 4.94 12.66 -6.84
C PHE A 76 5.21 14.12 -7.20
N THR A 77 4.58 14.63 -8.26
CA THR A 77 4.74 16.03 -8.67
C THR A 77 4.21 17.01 -7.63
N GLU A 78 3.09 16.74 -6.96
CA GLU A 78 2.58 17.61 -5.88
C GLU A 78 3.53 17.65 -4.66
N LYS A 79 4.28 16.58 -4.42
CA LYS A 79 5.28 16.52 -3.32
C LYS A 79 6.55 17.30 -3.63
N ILE A 80 6.99 17.37 -4.88
CA ILE A 80 8.19 18.12 -5.27
C ILE A 80 7.84 19.59 -5.58
N HIS A 81 6.69 19.83 -6.22
CA HIS A 81 6.21 21.15 -6.59
C HIS A 81 4.74 21.30 -6.18
N PRO A 82 4.45 21.62 -4.90
CA PRO A 82 3.09 21.90 -4.49
C PRO A 82 2.56 23.09 -5.31
N ALA A 83 1.45 22.89 -6.00
CA ALA A 83 0.86 23.92 -6.85
C ALA A 83 0.55 25.18 -6.03
N PRO A 84 0.82 26.39 -6.56
CA PRO A 84 0.42 27.61 -5.88
C PRO A 84 -1.12 27.68 -5.82
N ARG A 85 -1.65 28.09 -4.65
CA ARG A 85 -3.11 28.25 -4.45
C ARG A 85 -3.69 29.14 -5.54
N GLN A 86 -4.57 28.60 -6.37
CA GLN A 86 -5.25 29.36 -7.40
C GLN A 86 -6.25 30.33 -6.77
N THR A 87 -6.03 31.63 -6.96
CA THR A 87 -7.04 32.66 -6.79
C THR A 87 -7.52 33.08 -8.18
N GLY A 88 -8.74 32.69 -8.56
CA GLY A 88 -9.46 33.28 -9.70
C GLY A 88 -9.73 32.31 -10.85
N GLY A 89 -11.01 32.20 -11.21
CA GLY A 89 -11.55 31.28 -12.19
C GLY A 89 -11.18 31.64 -13.64
N GLY A 90 -10.32 30.82 -14.23
CA GLY A 90 -10.30 30.53 -15.66
C GLY A 90 -10.47 29.02 -15.84
N PRO A 91 -10.75 28.51 -17.06
CA PRO A 91 -10.83 27.07 -17.29
C PRO A 91 -9.52 26.42 -16.81
N ASN A 92 -9.66 25.38 -15.99
CA ASN A 92 -8.54 24.74 -15.33
C ASN A 92 -7.58 24.22 -16.40
N ARG A 93 -6.38 24.83 -16.52
CA ARG A 93 -5.29 24.29 -17.35
C ARG A 93 -4.98 22.83 -17.01
N GLU A 94 -5.29 22.42 -15.78
CA GLU A 94 -5.23 21.03 -15.32
C GLU A 94 -6.19 20.09 -16.07
N GLU A 95 -7.40 20.54 -16.40
CA GLU A 95 -8.40 19.76 -17.15
C GLU A 95 -8.00 19.65 -18.64
N GLU A 96 -7.38 20.70 -19.17
CA GLU A 96 -6.83 20.72 -20.54
C GLU A 96 -5.62 19.77 -20.68
N VAL A 97 -4.72 19.75 -19.70
CA VAL A 97 -3.58 18.81 -19.65
C VAL A 97 -4.05 17.37 -19.45
N LYS A 98 -5.06 17.12 -18.59
CA LYS A 98 -5.67 15.80 -18.41
C LYS A 98 -6.31 15.27 -19.69
N THR A 99 -7.01 16.13 -20.43
CA THR A 99 -7.65 15.75 -21.71
C THR A 99 -6.62 15.45 -22.79
N SER A 100 -5.56 16.26 -22.88
CA SER A 100 -4.49 16.09 -23.88
C SER A 100 -3.67 14.81 -23.66
N LEU A 101 -3.43 14.41 -22.39
CA LEU A 101 -2.68 13.20 -22.07
C LEU A 101 -3.46 11.92 -22.40
N MET A 102 -4.78 11.92 -22.20
CA MET A 102 -5.65 10.78 -22.53
C MET A 102 -5.75 10.52 -24.05
N GLN A 103 -5.61 11.55 -24.88
CA GLN A 103 -5.65 11.41 -26.34
C GLN A 103 -4.38 10.75 -26.91
N ASN A 104 -3.21 10.97 -26.31
CA ASN A 104 -1.95 10.38 -26.78
C ASN A 104 -1.82 8.88 -26.46
N ILE A 105 -2.45 8.39 -25.38
CA ILE A 105 -2.36 6.96 -25.00
C ILE A 105 -3.22 6.09 -25.93
N SER A 106 -4.33 6.62 -26.45
CA SER A 106 -5.16 5.90 -27.42
C SER A 106 -4.46 5.68 -28.77
N SER A 107 -3.44 6.47 -29.11
CA SER A 107 -2.69 6.33 -30.37
C SER A 107 -1.46 5.41 -30.28
N GLU A 108 -1.01 5.05 -29.09
CA GLU A 108 0.14 4.14 -28.87
C GLU A 108 -0.30 2.67 -28.67
N SER A 109 -1.60 2.38 -28.86
CA SER A 109 -2.21 1.05 -28.72
C SER A 109 -2.61 0.40 -30.06
N VAL A 110 -1.84 0.61 -31.13
CA VAL A 110 -1.96 -0.14 -32.41
C VAL A 110 -0.64 -0.82 -32.74
#